data_AF-A0A645I969-F1
#
_entry.id   AF-A0A645I969-F1
#
_cell.length_a   1.000
_cell.length_b   1.000
_cell.length_c   1.000
_cell.angle_alpha   90.00
_cell.angle_beta   90.00
_cell.angle_gamma   90.00
#
_symmetry.space_group_name_H-M   'P 1'
#
loop_
_entity.id
_entity.type
_entity.pdbx_description
1 polymer ?
#
loop_
_entity_poly.entity_id
_entity_poly.type
_entity_poly.pdbx_seq_one_letter_code
_entity_poly.pdbx_strand_id
1 'polypeptide(L)'
;MKKITEEIREAIKKAVNENGTQALLCKKCGISTSIMSRYIKNEVSTINSGTWKLLYPHIAPFLPEAMREKSCMNFPEKVETVSKMLAILEAYDKTETRQILDAVSRLSGIGD
;
A
#
# COMPACT_ATOMS: atom_id res chain seq x y z
N MET A 1 12.04 14.89 9.84
CA MET A 1 11.67 15.69 8.64
C MET A 1 12.73 15.47 7.57
N LYS A 2 12.35 15.41 6.29
CA LYS A 2 13.26 15.26 5.15
C LYS A 2 13.30 16.57 4.36
N LYS A 3 14.49 17.06 3.98
CA LYS A 3 14.64 18.23 3.11
C LYS A 3 14.24 17.86 1.68
N ILE A 4 13.51 18.74 1.00
CA ILE A 4 13.18 18.59 -0.42
C ILE A 4 14.36 19.13 -1.23
N THR A 5 15.15 18.22 -1.78
CA THR A 5 16.20 18.55 -2.75
C THR A 5 15.62 18.51 -4.17
N GLU A 6 16.39 18.97 -5.16
CA GLU A 6 15.92 18.92 -6.56
C GLU A 6 15.72 17.47 -7.02
N GLU A 7 16.59 16.55 -6.61
CA GLU A 7 16.50 15.12 -6.96
C GLU A 7 15.21 14.49 -6.43
N ILE A 8 14.78 14.88 -5.22
CA ILE A 8 13.50 14.45 -4.66
C ILE A 8 12.34 15.01 -5.48
N ARG A 9 12.43 16.28 -5.90
CA ARG A 9 11.38 16.91 -6.71
C ARG A 9 11.29 16.28 -8.10
N GLU A 10 12.41 15.98 -8.73
CA GLU A 10 12.47 15.26 -9.99
C GLU A 10 11.92 13.85 -9.86
N ALA A 11 12.26 13.13 -8.79
CA ALA A 11 11.70 11.82 -8.51
C ALA A 11 10.17 11.87 -8.34
N ILE A 12 9.64 12.89 -7.66
CA ILE A 12 8.20 13.14 -7.57
C ILE A 12 7.59 13.37 -8.95
N LYS A 13 8.19 14.22 -9.79
CA LYS A 13 7.71 14.49 -11.16
C LYS A 13 7.70 13.22 -12.02
N LYS A 14 8.75 12.40 -11.94
CA LYS A 14 8.84 11.11 -12.65
C LYS A 14 7.76 10.15 -12.16
N ALA A 15 7.56 10.04 -10.85
CA ALA A 15 6.48 9.21 -10.29
C ALA A 15 5.09 9.70 -10.72
N VAL A 16 4.87 11.01 -10.85
CA VAL A 16 3.62 11.57 -11.38
C VAL A 16 3.40 11.14 -12.82
N ASN A 17 4.43 11.23 -13.66
CA ASN A 17 4.36 10.84 -15.06
C ASN A 17 4.06 9.33 -15.21
N GLU A 18 4.72 8.48 -14.42
CA GLU A 18 4.47 7.02 -14.40
C GLU A 18 3.03 6.69 -13.99
N ASN A 19 2.44 7.47 -13.08
CA ASN A 19 1.07 7.29 -12.63
C ASN A 19 0.04 8.05 -13.50
N GLY A 20 0.48 8.74 -14.55
CA GLY A 20 -0.33 9.56 -15.45
C GLY A 20 -0.70 10.96 -14.92
N THR A 21 -1.13 11.08 -13.66
CA THR A 21 -1.51 12.39 -13.08
C THR A 21 -1.11 12.53 -11.61
N GLN A 22 -1.00 13.80 -11.15
CA GLN A 22 -0.74 14.10 -9.74
C GLN A 22 -1.84 13.53 -8.83
N ALA A 23 -3.10 13.60 -9.25
CA ALA A 23 -4.24 13.09 -8.49
C ALA A 23 -4.18 11.58 -8.29
N LEU A 24 -3.78 10.82 -9.32
CA LEU A 24 -3.64 9.37 -9.23
C LEU A 24 -2.50 8.95 -8.29
N LEU A 25 -1.34 9.63 -8.36
CA LEU A 25 -0.25 9.39 -7.41
C LEU A 25 -0.70 9.71 -5.97
N CYS A 26 -1.37 10.85 -5.77
CA CYS A 26 -1.91 11.26 -4.46
C CYS A 26 -2.87 10.22 -3.88
N LYS A 27 -3.77 9.66 -4.70
CA LYS A 27 -4.69 8.59 -4.31
C LYS A 27 -3.96 7.33 -3.88
N LYS A 28 -2.86 6.95 -4.56
CA LYS A 28 -2.04 5.78 -4.19
C LYS A 28 -1.26 5.99 -2.90
N CYS A 29 -0.60 7.14 -2.73
CA CYS A 29 0.19 7.43 -1.54
C CYS A 29 -0.65 7.83 -0.32
N GLY A 30 -1.93 8.17 -0.50
CA GLY A 30 -2.79 8.65 0.59
C GLY A 30 -2.46 10.07 1.06
N ILE A 31 -2.03 10.94 0.15
CA ILE A 31 -1.69 12.35 0.43
C ILE A 31 -2.58 13.28 -0.40
N SER A 32 -2.81 14.51 0.07
CA SER A 32 -3.65 15.45 -0.67
C SER A 32 -2.93 16.07 -1.87
N THR A 33 -3.70 16.38 -2.92
CA THR A 33 -3.19 17.07 -4.12
C THR A 33 -2.63 18.45 -3.81
N SER A 34 -3.19 19.15 -2.81
CA SER A 34 -2.65 20.43 -2.32
C SER A 34 -1.24 20.29 -1.73
N ILE A 35 -1.00 19.24 -0.93
CA ILE A 35 0.35 18.95 -0.41
C ILE A 35 1.31 18.64 -1.55
N MET A 36 0.89 17.81 -2.51
CA MET A 36 1.72 17.44 -3.66
C MET A 36 2.11 18.66 -4.52
N SER A 37 1.14 19.53 -4.82
CA SER A 37 1.39 20.76 -5.59
C SER A 37 2.44 21.63 -4.92
N ARG A 38 2.39 21.77 -3.58
CA ARG A 38 3.40 22.54 -2.82
C ARG A 38 4.81 21.97 -2.99
N TYR A 39 4.96 20.65 -3.01
CA TYR A 39 6.25 20.00 -3.22
C TYR A 39 6.80 20.23 -4.64
N ILE A 40 5.93 20.13 -5.65
CA ILE A 40 6.33 20.31 -7.06
C ILE A 40 6.66 21.77 -7.37
N LYS A 41 5.91 22.72 -6.79
CA LYS A 41 6.12 24.17 -6.97
C LYS A 41 7.20 24.77 -6.07
N ASN A 42 7.83 23.97 -5.22
CA ASN A 42 8.82 24.43 -4.24
C ASN A 42 8.27 25.45 -3.22
N GLU A 43 6.98 25.38 -2.90
CA GLU A 43 6.35 26.28 -1.89
C GLU A 43 6.71 25.87 -0.45
N VAL A 44 7.23 24.66 -0.28
CA VAL A 44 7.73 24.15 1.01
C VAL A 44 9.08 23.47 0.79
N SER A 45 9.96 23.58 1.79
CA SER A 45 11.35 23.09 1.72
C SER A 45 11.55 21.73 2.40
N THR A 46 10.55 21.22 3.13
CA THR A 46 10.64 19.99 3.90
C THR A 46 9.37 19.14 3.83
N ILE A 47 9.54 17.84 3.99
CA ILE A 47 8.48 16.84 4.12
C ILE A 47 8.52 16.31 5.56
N ASN A 48 7.36 16.30 6.23
CA ASN A 48 7.26 15.69 7.55
C ASN A 48 7.45 14.17 7.47
N SER A 49 7.83 13.53 8.58
CA SER A 49 8.19 12.11 8.56
C SER A 49 7.02 11.18 8.18
N GLY A 50 5.78 11.53 8.53
CA GLY A 50 4.60 10.73 8.18
C GLY A 50 4.33 10.75 6.67
N THR A 51 4.33 11.94 6.07
CA THR A 51 4.19 12.11 4.62
C THR A 51 5.36 11.50 3.85
N TRP A 52 6.59 11.57 4.38
CA TRP A 52 7.75 10.92 3.75
C TRP A 52 7.58 9.40 3.69
N LYS A 53 7.14 8.75 4.78
CA LYS A 53 6.88 7.30 4.81
C LYS A 53 5.83 6.87 3.78
N LEU A 54 4.81 7.68 3.55
CA LEU A 54 3.76 7.42 2.57
C LEU A 54 4.25 7.64 1.12
N LEU A 55 5.03 8.69 0.89
CA LEU A 55 5.48 9.06 -0.46
C LEU A 55 6.68 8.25 -0.94
N TYR A 56 7.63 7.96 -0.05
CA TYR A 56 8.93 7.37 -0.38
C TYR A 56 8.83 6.09 -1.22
N PRO A 57 7.98 5.09 -0.91
CA PRO A 57 7.89 3.86 -1.70
C PRO A 57 7.54 4.08 -3.17
N HIS A 58 6.82 5.17 -3.47
CA HIS A 58 6.38 5.50 -4.83
C HIS A 58 7.40 6.33 -5.62
N ILE A 59 8.33 6.99 -4.93
CA ILE A 59 9.38 7.80 -5.58
C ILE A 59 10.77 7.15 -5.53
N ALA A 60 10.98 6.18 -4.64
CA ALA A 60 12.25 5.47 -4.45
C ALA A 60 12.85 4.87 -5.74
N PRO A 61 12.07 4.29 -6.67
CA PRO A 61 12.61 3.81 -7.94
C PRO A 61 13.26 4.90 -8.80
N PHE A 62 12.87 6.16 -8.60
CA PHE A 62 13.35 7.31 -9.37
C PHE A 62 14.42 8.13 -8.64
N LEU A 63 14.76 7.77 -7.39
CA LEU A 63 15.80 8.42 -6.63
C LEU A 63 17.20 7.87 -7.00
N PRO A 64 18.24 8.71 -6.98
CA PRO A 64 19.62 8.25 -7.10
C PRO A 64 19.94 7.19 -6.05
N GLU A 65 20.79 6.22 -6.41
CA GLU A 65 21.11 5.10 -5.52
C GLU A 65 21.65 5.52 -4.15
N ALA A 66 22.49 6.56 -4.11
CA ALA A 66 23.02 7.13 -2.88
C ALA A 66 21.94 7.69 -1.94
N MET A 67 20.77 8.04 -2.44
CA MET A 67 19.64 8.58 -1.67
C MET A 67 18.57 7.53 -1.33
N ARG A 68 18.64 6.35 -1.94
CA ARG A 68 17.72 5.26 -1.63
C ARG A 68 18.06 4.76 -0.24
N GLU A 69 17.15 5.03 0.69
CA GLU A 69 17.17 4.44 2.02
C GLU A 69 17.12 2.91 1.84
N LYS A 70 18.13 2.21 2.38
CA LYS A 70 18.16 0.75 2.49
C LYS A 70 17.13 0.31 3.53
N SER A 71 15.86 0.63 3.30
CA SER A 71 14.78 0.19 4.14
C SER A 71 14.23 -1.08 3.51
N CYS A 72 14.58 -2.22 4.11
CA CYS A 72 13.83 -3.45 3.94
C CYS A 72 12.35 -3.13 4.20
N MET A 73 11.49 -3.54 3.27
CA MET A 73 10.08 -3.22 3.16
C MET A 73 9.35 -3.12 4.50
N ASN A 74 8.84 -1.93 4.83
CA ASN A 74 7.68 -1.82 5.72
C ASN A 74 6.46 -1.60 4.83
N PHE A 75 5.81 -2.71 4.46
CA PHE A 75 4.52 -2.69 3.79
C PHE A 75 3.48 -2.07 4.76
N PRO A 76 2.57 -1.21 4.30
CA PRO A 76 1.63 -0.55 5.18
C PRO A 76 0.73 -1.58 5.88
N GLU A 77 0.67 -1.49 7.20
CA GLU A 77 -0.10 -2.29 8.18
C GLU A 77 -1.56 -2.63 7.78
N LYS A 78 -2.15 -1.92 6.82
CA LYS A 78 -3.50 -2.18 6.32
C LYS A 78 -3.65 -3.51 5.57
N VAL A 79 -2.57 -4.07 5.01
CA VAL A 79 -2.64 -5.37 4.31
C VAL A 79 -2.77 -6.53 5.30
N GLU A 80 -2.22 -6.38 6.50
CA GLU A 80 -2.34 -7.34 7.60
C GLU A 80 -3.81 -7.57 7.99
N THR A 81 -4.60 -6.49 8.07
CA THR A 81 -6.03 -6.57 8.43
C THR A 81 -6.84 -7.30 7.36
N VAL A 82 -6.56 -7.05 6.07
CA VAL A 82 -7.24 -7.74 4.96
C VAL A 82 -6.84 -9.21 4.92
N SER A 83 -5.56 -9.53 5.12
CA SER A 83 -5.08 -10.91 5.19
C SER A 83 -5.67 -11.67 6.39
N LYS A 84 -5.80 -11.02 7.55
CA LYS A 84 -6.47 -11.59 8.72
C LYS A 84 -7.96 -11.80 8.48
N MET A 85 -8.65 -10.84 7.87
CA MET A 85 -10.06 -10.98 7.49
C MET A 85 -10.27 -12.12 6.48
N LEU A 86 -9.40 -12.24 5.47
CA LEU A 86 -9.45 -13.31 4.49
C LEU A 86 -9.23 -14.68 5.15
N ALA A 87 -8.23 -14.81 6.02
CA ALA A 87 -7.98 -16.03 6.77
C ALA A 87 -9.16 -16.43 7.69
N ILE A 88 -9.83 -15.44 8.31
CA ILE A 88 -11.03 -15.68 9.12
C ILE A 88 -12.20 -16.16 8.24
N LEU A 89 -12.42 -15.55 7.07
CA LEU A 89 -13.46 -15.97 6.12
C LEU A 89 -13.20 -17.40 5.58
N GLU A 90 -11.94 -17.72 5.25
CA GLU A 90 -11.55 -19.06 4.80
C GLU A 90 -11.68 -20.13 5.91
N ALA A 91 -11.44 -19.76 7.18
CA ALA A 91 -11.63 -20.65 8.32
C ALA A 91 -13.13 -20.87 8.63
N TYR A 92 -13.96 -19.85 8.41
CA TYR A 92 -15.40 -19.93 8.65
C TYR A 92 -16.09 -20.88 7.68
N ASP A 93 -15.70 -20.88 6.40
CA ASP A 93 -16.31 -21.74 5.38
C ASP A 93 -16.07 -23.24 5.61
N LYS A 94 -14.96 -23.64 6.23
CA LYS A 94 -14.58 -25.06 6.36
C LYS A 94 -15.19 -25.81 7.54
N THR A 95 -15.70 -25.08 8.54
CA THR A 95 -16.06 -25.71 9.84
C THR A 95 -17.53 -26.09 9.90
N GLU A 96 -18.43 -25.26 9.35
CA GLU A 96 -19.88 -25.59 9.28
C GLU A 96 -20.21 -26.48 8.08
N THR A 97 -19.66 -26.20 6.89
CA THR A 97 -19.98 -26.98 5.68
C THR A 97 -19.54 -28.44 5.81
N ARG A 98 -18.41 -28.72 6.46
CA ARG A 98 -17.88 -30.09 6.61
C ARG A 98 -18.67 -30.92 7.61
N GLN A 99 -19.16 -30.30 8.69
CA GLN A 99 -20.04 -30.96 9.67
C GLN A 99 -21.42 -31.23 9.07
N ILE A 100 -21.96 -30.28 8.30
CA ILE A 100 -23.23 -30.46 7.59
C ILE A 100 -23.09 -31.54 6.51
N LEU A 101 -22.01 -31.54 5.73
CA LEU A 101 -21.77 -32.55 4.70
C LEU A 101 -21.60 -33.96 5.31
N ASP A 102 -20.86 -34.09 6.42
CA ASP A 102 -20.70 -35.35 7.15
C ASP A 102 -22.04 -35.85 7.72
N ALA A 103 -22.84 -34.95 8.31
CA ALA A 103 -24.18 -35.28 8.78
C ALA A 103 -25.13 -35.69 7.64
N VAL A 104 -25.12 -34.97 6.51
CA VAL A 104 -25.94 -35.29 5.33
C VAL A 104 -25.52 -36.62 4.70
N SER A 105 -24.22 -36.91 4.67
CA SER A 105 -23.69 -38.19 4.15
C SER A 105 -24.14 -39.37 5.02
N ARG A 106 -24.14 -39.21 6.35
CA ARG A 106 -24.64 -40.21 7.31
C ARG A 106 -26.15 -40.42 7.22
N LEU A 107 -26.93 -39.36 7.00
CA LEU A 107 -28.39 -39.44 6.89
C LEU A 107 -28.86 -39.99 5.55
N SER A 108 -28.09 -39.80 4.47
CA SER A 108 -28.49 -40.23 3.12
C SER A 108 -28.19 -41.70 2.84
N GLY A 109 -27.48 -42.42 3.73
CA GLY A 109 -27.16 -43.84 3.54
C GLY A 109 -26.37 -44.14 2.26
N ILE A 110 -25.65 -43.16 1.71
CA ILE A 110 -24.77 -43.34 0.55
C ILE A 110 -23.36 -43.59 1.09
N GLY A 111 -23.14 -44.81 1.55
CA GLY A 111 -21.85 -45.40 1.84
C GLY A 111 -22.00 -46.89 1.60
N ASP A 112 -21.16 -47.45 0.72
CA ASP A 112 -21.11 -48.86 0.32
C ASP A 112 -21.37 -49.87 1.46
#